data_AF-A0A9D8YJ10-F1
#
_entry.id   AF-A0A9D8YJ10-F1
#
_cell.length_a   1.000
_cell.length_b   1.000
_cell.length_c   1.000
_cell.angle_alpha   90.00
_cell.angle_beta   90.00
_cell.angle_gamma   90.00
#
_symmetry.space_group_name_H-M   'P 1'
#
loop_
_entity.id
_entity.type
_entity.pdbx_description
1 polymer ?
#
loop_
_entity_poly.entity_id
_entity_poly.type
_entity_poly.pdbx_seq_one_letter_code
_entity_poly.pdbx_strand_id
1 'polypeptide(L)'
;MQSALKRFLKNTSGNFAIISTALTVPLVLAAGLGVDLTTINRSQNELQQAMDAAVLAVAREGETINNRKARQIVRLFLKENYDLKFANLKVRRKGTSVTIEATAQTSMAFGGLFGYSDWTVQAASTADIAYASYEVALVLDTTGSMEGGKLRAMKGAVTGMIRSMTTQINNKDQLKFSLVPFATFVNVGPEHGPKFDKHGKQIKGTGAAWLDLEGMSPVPQTELSPGVSR
;
A
#
# COMPACT_ATOMS: atom_id res chain seq x y z
N MET A 1 58.51 36.64 -52.93
CA MET A 1 57.77 35.35 -52.84
C MET A 1 58.35 34.36 -51.83
N GLN A 2 59.67 34.19 -51.70
CA GLN A 2 60.27 33.16 -50.81
C GLN A 2 59.96 33.29 -49.30
N SER A 3 59.69 34.50 -48.80
CA SER A 3 59.36 34.75 -47.39
C SER A 3 57.96 34.23 -46.98
N ALA A 4 56.96 34.38 -47.86
CA ALA A 4 55.59 33.94 -47.59
C ALA A 4 55.47 32.40 -47.54
N LEU A 5 56.23 31.69 -48.40
CA LEU A 5 56.24 30.23 -48.46
C LEU A 5 56.89 29.60 -47.21
N LYS A 6 58.00 30.20 -46.72
CA LYS A 6 58.62 29.82 -45.44
C LYS A 6 57.70 30.08 -44.24
N ARG A 7 56.90 31.17 -44.28
CA ARG A 7 55.93 31.49 -43.22
C ARG A 7 54.74 30.53 -43.21
N PHE A 8 54.29 30.08 -44.38
CA PHE A 8 53.23 29.07 -44.51
C PHE A 8 53.69 27.69 -44.00
N LEU A 9 54.92 27.28 -44.36
CA LEU A 9 55.51 26.00 -43.91
C LEU A 9 55.81 25.93 -42.40
N LYS A 10 56.00 27.08 -41.74
CA LYS A 10 56.18 27.18 -40.27
C LYS A 10 54.87 27.40 -39.50
N ASN A 11 53.73 27.47 -40.18
CA ASN A 11 52.48 27.84 -39.54
C ASN A 11 51.83 26.65 -38.81
N THR A 12 51.93 26.63 -37.47
CA THR A 12 51.36 25.60 -36.60
C THR A 12 49.91 25.87 -36.17
N SER A 13 49.29 26.96 -36.65
CA SER A 13 47.90 27.31 -36.31
C SER A 13 46.86 26.25 -36.74
N GLY A 14 47.21 25.35 -37.67
CA GLY A 14 46.38 24.19 -38.03
C GLY A 14 46.34 23.06 -36.99
N ASN A 15 47.29 23.01 -36.04
CA ASN A 15 47.34 21.94 -35.04
C ASN A 15 46.15 22.00 -34.06
N PHE A 16 45.66 23.21 -33.78
CA PHE A 16 44.43 23.40 -33.00
C PHE A 16 43.22 22.76 -33.69
N ALA A 17 43.09 22.94 -35.01
CA ALA A 17 41.99 22.35 -35.78
C ALA A 17 42.07 20.81 -35.80
N ILE A 18 43.27 20.24 -35.92
CA ILE A 18 43.49 18.78 -35.90
C ILE A 18 43.10 18.19 -34.54
N ILE A 19 43.61 18.77 -33.44
CA ILE A 19 43.31 18.32 -32.07
C ILE A 19 41.83 18.52 -31.74
N SER A 20 41.25 19.67 -32.09
CA SER A 20 39.84 19.96 -31.86
C SER A 20 38.92 18.99 -32.62
N THR A 21 39.23 18.66 -33.87
CA THR A 21 38.46 17.69 -34.65
C THR A 21 38.57 16.29 -34.03
N ALA A 22 39.78 15.89 -33.63
CA ALA A 22 40.01 14.61 -32.97
C ALA A 22 39.28 14.48 -31.63
N LEU A 23 39.14 15.57 -30.86
CA LEU A 23 38.42 15.59 -29.58
C LEU A 23 36.90 15.75 -29.73
N THR A 24 36.42 16.33 -30.83
CA THR A 24 34.98 16.50 -31.06
C THR A 24 34.29 15.16 -31.24
N VAL A 25 34.92 14.20 -31.90
CA VAL A 25 34.38 12.84 -32.11
C VAL A 25 34.05 12.15 -30.77
N PRO A 26 34.98 11.96 -29.81
CA PRO A 26 34.66 11.32 -28.54
C PRO A 26 33.69 12.14 -27.68
N LEU A 27 33.68 13.48 -27.78
CA LEU A 27 32.72 14.32 -27.06
C LEU A 27 31.28 14.14 -27.58
N VAL A 28 31.10 14.11 -28.90
CA VAL A 28 29.78 13.87 -29.52
C VAL A 28 29.31 12.45 -29.21
N LEU A 29 30.19 11.46 -29.26
CA LEU A 29 29.86 10.08 -28.88
C LEU A 29 29.43 10.00 -27.41
N ALA A 30 30.17 10.65 -26.50
CA ALA A 30 29.81 10.68 -25.08
C ALA A 30 28.45 11.34 -24.84
N ALA A 31 28.17 12.45 -25.53
CA ALA A 31 26.87 13.12 -25.48
C ALA A 31 25.75 12.22 -26.02
N GLY A 32 25.98 11.54 -27.15
CA GLY A 32 25.03 10.61 -27.77
C GLY A 32 24.69 9.43 -26.86
N LEU A 33 25.69 8.82 -26.22
CA LEU A 33 25.46 7.78 -25.21
C LEU A 33 24.66 8.29 -24.01
N GLY A 34 24.87 9.54 -23.60
CA GLY A 34 24.05 10.19 -22.56
C GLY A 34 22.58 10.31 -22.95
N VAL A 35 22.29 10.63 -24.21
CA VAL A 35 20.91 10.68 -24.74
C VAL A 35 20.27 9.30 -24.74
N ASP A 36 21.00 8.25 -25.15
CA ASP A 36 20.48 6.88 -25.14
C ASP A 36 20.21 6.38 -23.72
N LEU A 37 21.11 6.64 -22.76
CA LEU A 37 20.89 6.32 -21.36
C LEU A 37 19.64 7.02 -20.80
N THR A 38 19.44 8.28 -21.18
CA THR A 38 18.24 9.04 -20.78
C THR A 38 16.98 8.41 -21.37
N THR A 39 17.06 7.96 -22.63
CA THR A 39 15.95 7.27 -23.32
C THR A 39 15.63 5.93 -22.66
N ILE A 40 16.64 5.13 -22.31
CA ILE A 40 16.48 3.85 -21.60
C ILE A 40 15.81 4.09 -20.24
N ASN A 41 16.33 5.02 -19.44
CA ASN A 41 15.79 5.33 -18.12
C ASN A 41 14.35 5.86 -18.21
N ARG A 42 14.06 6.72 -19.19
CA ARG A 42 12.70 7.22 -19.43
C ARG A 42 11.74 6.07 -19.76
N SER A 43 12.12 5.20 -20.69
CA SER A 43 11.32 4.05 -21.10
C SER A 43 11.08 3.08 -19.94
N GLN A 44 12.09 2.84 -19.10
CA GLN A 44 11.96 2.03 -17.90
C GLN A 44 11.00 2.66 -16.87
N ASN A 45 11.08 3.98 -16.66
CA ASN A 45 10.20 4.70 -15.74
C ASN A 45 8.74 4.72 -16.23
N GLU A 46 8.50 4.96 -17.52
CA GLU A 46 7.17 4.93 -18.13
C GLU A 46 6.55 3.53 -18.01
N LEU A 47 7.35 2.48 -18.26
CA LEU A 47 6.92 1.10 -18.06
C LEU A 47 6.58 0.79 -16.59
N GLN A 48 7.42 1.23 -15.65
CA GLN A 48 7.17 1.05 -14.22
C GLN A 48 5.85 1.71 -13.80
N GLN A 49 5.62 2.96 -14.20
CA GLN A 49 4.39 3.68 -13.88
C GLN A 49 3.14 2.99 -14.45
N ALA A 50 3.20 2.52 -15.70
CA ALA A 50 2.10 1.80 -16.33
C ALA A 50 1.78 0.48 -15.61
N MET A 51 2.80 -0.25 -15.15
CA MET A 51 2.61 -1.47 -14.35
C MET A 51 2.11 -1.18 -12.94
N ASP A 52 2.57 -0.11 -12.29
CA ASP A 52 2.10 0.29 -10.96
C ASP A 52 0.60 0.61 -11.02
N ALA A 53 0.16 1.33 -12.04
CA ALA A 53 -1.26 1.56 -12.29
C ALA A 53 -2.03 0.25 -12.57
N ALA A 54 -1.47 -0.65 -13.38
CA ALA A 54 -2.07 -1.93 -13.70
C ALA A 54 -2.22 -2.85 -12.48
N VAL A 55 -1.19 -2.94 -11.62
CA VAL A 55 -1.20 -3.81 -10.45
C VAL A 55 -2.19 -3.31 -9.40
N LEU A 56 -2.28 -1.99 -9.20
CA LEU A 56 -3.28 -1.36 -8.34
C LEU A 56 -4.70 -1.57 -8.86
N ALA A 57 -4.91 -1.50 -10.17
CA ALA A 57 -6.21 -1.76 -10.79
C ALA A 57 -6.66 -3.21 -10.57
N VAL A 58 -5.75 -4.18 -10.67
CA VAL A 58 -6.07 -5.58 -10.35
C VAL A 58 -6.30 -5.77 -8.85
N ALA A 59 -5.47 -5.17 -7.99
CA ALA A 59 -5.63 -5.26 -6.53
C ALA A 59 -6.98 -4.71 -6.06
N ARG A 60 -7.46 -3.63 -6.69
CA ARG A 60 -8.78 -3.04 -6.41
C ARG A 60 -9.96 -4.00 -6.64
N GLU A 61 -9.84 -4.95 -7.57
CA GLU A 61 -10.89 -5.95 -7.83
C GLU A 61 -10.96 -7.04 -6.75
N GLY A 62 -9.99 -7.07 -5.83
CA GLY A 62 -9.93 -8.00 -4.72
C GLY A 62 -9.43 -9.39 -5.08
N GLU A 63 -9.40 -10.29 -4.10
CA GLU A 63 -8.83 -11.63 -4.25
C GLU A 63 -9.69 -12.57 -5.12
N THR A 64 -11.00 -12.33 -5.19
CA THR A 64 -11.95 -13.19 -5.91
C THR A 64 -11.93 -13.03 -7.44
N ILE A 65 -11.18 -12.07 -7.98
CA ILE A 65 -11.06 -11.90 -9.43
C ILE A 65 -10.47 -13.15 -10.09
N ASN A 66 -10.93 -13.50 -11.30
CA ASN A 66 -10.34 -14.56 -12.11
C ASN A 66 -9.04 -14.09 -12.79
N ASN A 67 -8.01 -14.95 -12.86
CA ASN A 67 -6.77 -14.73 -13.60
C ASN A 67 -6.96 -14.26 -15.05
N ARG A 68 -8.03 -14.69 -15.74
CA ARG A 68 -8.35 -14.20 -17.09
C ARG A 68 -8.70 -12.71 -17.08
N LYS A 69 -9.56 -12.27 -16.14
CA LYS A 69 -9.98 -10.88 -16.00
C LYS A 69 -8.83 -10.00 -15.52
N ALA A 70 -8.02 -10.48 -14.56
CA ALA A 70 -6.81 -9.80 -14.13
C ALA A 70 -5.86 -9.51 -15.32
N ARG A 71 -5.58 -10.51 -16.17
CA ARG A 71 -4.75 -10.31 -17.38
C ARG A 71 -5.36 -9.31 -18.38
N GLN A 72 -6.69 -9.27 -18.51
CA GLN A 72 -7.35 -8.27 -19.35
C GLN A 72 -7.16 -6.85 -18.81
N ILE A 73 -7.33 -6.65 -17.51
CA ILE A 73 -7.11 -5.35 -16.86
C ILE A 73 -5.67 -4.91 -17.06
N VAL A 74 -4.69 -5.78 -16.79
CA VAL A 74 -3.28 -5.44 -16.99
C VAL A 74 -2.97 -5.03 -18.42
N ARG A 75 -3.48 -5.78 -19.41
CA ARG A 75 -3.28 -5.42 -20.82
C ARG A 75 -3.94 -4.09 -21.20
N LEU A 76 -5.12 -3.81 -20.66
CA LEU A 76 -5.80 -2.54 -20.90
C LEU A 76 -4.99 -1.38 -20.30
N PHE A 77 -4.58 -1.48 -19.04
CA PHE A 77 -3.81 -0.43 -18.38
C PHE A 77 -2.44 -0.22 -19.03
N LEU A 78 -1.74 -1.30 -19.39
CA LEU A 78 -0.49 -1.17 -20.14
C LEU A 78 -0.72 -0.53 -21.51
N LYS A 79 -1.83 -0.81 -22.19
CA LYS A 79 -2.14 -0.22 -23.50
C LYS A 79 -2.35 1.28 -23.44
N GLU A 80 -3.11 1.73 -22.46
CA GLU A 80 -3.49 3.14 -22.33
C GLU A 80 -2.33 3.99 -21.81
N ASN A 81 -1.42 3.40 -21.03
CA ASN A 81 -0.32 4.12 -20.39
C ASN A 81 1.04 3.93 -21.09
N TYR A 82 1.15 2.99 -22.05
CA TYR A 82 2.39 2.72 -22.77
C TYR A 82 2.10 2.08 -24.14
N ASP A 83 2.78 2.54 -25.20
CA ASP A 83 2.52 2.03 -26.55
C ASP A 83 2.89 0.55 -26.68
N LEU A 84 1.93 -0.28 -27.10
CA LEU A 84 1.93 -1.74 -26.94
C LEU A 84 2.86 -2.47 -27.94
N LYS A 85 4.17 -2.32 -27.80
CA LYS A 85 5.12 -3.35 -28.29
C LYS A 85 5.54 -4.28 -27.16
N PHE A 86 4.61 -4.69 -26.30
CA PHE A 86 4.94 -5.50 -25.13
C PHE A 86 5.36 -6.92 -25.48
N ALA A 87 6.65 -7.16 -25.30
CA ALA A 87 7.25 -8.48 -25.18
C ALA A 87 6.94 -9.05 -23.77
N ASN A 88 6.56 -10.33 -23.73
CA ASN A 88 6.43 -11.16 -22.53
C ASN A 88 5.87 -10.48 -21.26
N LEU A 89 4.54 -10.42 -21.16
CA LEU A 89 3.83 -10.10 -19.92
C LEU A 89 3.66 -11.36 -19.06
N LYS A 90 4.09 -11.30 -17.79
CA LYS A 90 3.79 -12.33 -16.79
C LYS A 90 2.99 -11.72 -15.65
N VAL A 91 1.84 -12.33 -15.33
CA VAL A 91 1.00 -11.95 -14.20
C VAL A 91 0.96 -13.13 -13.24
N ARG A 92 1.46 -12.92 -12.02
CA ARG A 92 1.46 -13.91 -10.94
C ARG A 92 0.57 -13.40 -9.81
N ARG A 93 -0.23 -14.29 -9.23
CA ARG A 93 -1.09 -13.98 -8.08
C ARG A 93 -0.83 -15.02 -7.00
N LYS A 94 -0.62 -14.58 -5.77
CA LYS A 94 -0.37 -15.42 -4.61
C LYS A 94 -1.12 -14.85 -3.40
N GLY A 95 -2.26 -15.45 -3.07
CA GLY A 95 -3.17 -14.91 -2.04
C GLY A 95 -3.61 -13.49 -2.39
N THR A 96 -3.32 -12.55 -1.48
CA THR A 96 -3.59 -11.11 -1.65
C THR A 96 -2.58 -10.37 -2.51
N SER A 97 -1.47 -11.01 -2.88
CA SER A 97 -0.40 -10.38 -3.65
C SER A 97 -0.59 -10.57 -5.15
N VAL A 98 -0.46 -9.48 -5.91
CA VAL A 98 -0.45 -9.48 -7.37
C VAL A 98 0.88 -8.93 -7.85
N THR A 99 1.62 -9.70 -8.65
CA THR A 99 2.89 -9.29 -9.27
C THR A 99 2.76 -9.31 -10.79
N ILE A 100 3.23 -8.25 -11.42
CA ILE A 100 3.29 -8.08 -12.87
C ILE A 100 4.75 -7.87 -13.26
N GLU A 101 5.21 -8.62 -14.26
CA GLU A 101 6.53 -8.44 -14.90
C GLU A 101 6.29 -8.17 -16.39
N ALA A 102 6.96 -7.15 -16.93
CA ALA A 102 6.87 -6.81 -18.34
C ALA A 102 8.25 -6.48 -18.92
N THR A 103 8.38 -6.70 -20.23
CA THR A 103 9.58 -6.38 -21.00
C THR A 103 9.20 -5.56 -22.23
N ALA A 104 9.95 -4.49 -22.52
CA ALA A 104 9.73 -3.65 -23.70
C ALA A 104 11.05 -3.39 -24.42
N GLN A 105 10.98 -3.12 -25.73
CA GLN A 105 12.14 -2.69 -26.51
C GLN A 105 12.09 -1.18 -26.68
N THR A 106 13.23 -0.52 -26.45
CA THR A 106 13.41 0.91 -26.71
C THR A 106 14.48 1.10 -27.78
N SER A 107 14.19 1.90 -28.79
CA SER A 107 15.18 2.19 -29.84
C SER A 107 16.20 3.21 -29.35
N MET A 108 17.47 2.97 -29.66
CA MET A 108 18.60 3.82 -29.32
C MET A 108 19.03 4.65 -30.53
N ALA A 109 19.31 5.93 -30.33
CA ALA A 109 19.68 6.86 -31.39
C ALA A 109 21.17 6.75 -31.76
N PHE A 110 22.06 6.56 -30.77
CA PHE A 110 23.51 6.52 -30.97
C PHE A 110 24.12 5.13 -30.76
N GLY A 111 23.46 4.24 -30.01
CA GLY A 111 23.85 2.85 -29.80
C GLY A 111 23.98 2.08 -31.11
N GLY A 112 23.21 2.46 -32.14
CA GLY A 112 23.30 1.89 -33.48
C GLY A 112 24.67 2.04 -34.12
N LEU A 113 25.45 3.07 -33.78
CA LEU A 113 26.83 3.25 -34.22
C LEU A 113 27.76 2.13 -33.72
N PHE A 114 27.36 1.45 -32.64
CA PHE A 114 28.07 0.34 -32.02
C PHE A 114 27.37 -1.01 -32.25
N GLY A 115 26.36 -1.06 -33.13
CA GLY A 115 25.61 -2.27 -33.45
C GLY A 115 24.43 -2.59 -32.51
N TYR A 116 24.07 -1.67 -31.61
CA TYR A 116 22.93 -1.82 -30.71
C TYR A 116 21.81 -0.84 -31.10
N SER A 117 20.89 -1.24 -31.98
CA SER A 117 19.76 -0.39 -32.40
C SER A 117 18.65 -0.30 -31.35
N ASP A 118 18.50 -1.33 -30.53
CA ASP A 118 17.42 -1.45 -29.55
C ASP A 118 17.97 -1.98 -28.22
N TRP A 119 17.35 -1.55 -27.13
CA TRP A 119 17.64 -1.99 -25.78
C TRP A 119 16.40 -2.56 -25.13
N THR A 120 16.56 -3.69 -24.45
CA THR A 120 15.47 -4.33 -23.72
C THR A 120 15.37 -3.75 -22.31
N VAL A 121 14.27 -3.08 -22.02
CA VAL A 121 13.93 -2.63 -20.66
C VAL A 121 13.01 -3.64 -19.99
N GLN A 122 13.28 -3.90 -18.71
CA GLN A 122 12.47 -4.76 -17.87
C GLN A 122 12.03 -3.99 -16.64
N ALA A 123 10.81 -4.26 -16.21
CA ALA A 123 10.29 -3.74 -14.97
C ALA A 123 9.37 -4.79 -14.32
N ALA A 124 9.23 -4.70 -12.99
CA ALA A 124 8.24 -5.48 -12.24
C ALA A 124 7.54 -4.60 -11.20
N SER A 125 6.25 -4.87 -10.97
CA SER A 125 5.46 -4.21 -9.93
C SER A 125 4.64 -5.22 -9.15
N THR A 126 4.52 -5.00 -7.84
CA THR A 126 3.72 -5.83 -6.93
C THR A 126 2.80 -4.95 -6.10
N ALA A 127 1.54 -5.35 -5.96
CA ALA A 127 0.63 -4.78 -4.98
C ALA A 127 0.03 -5.88 -4.11
N ASP A 128 -0.03 -5.62 -2.82
CA ASP A 128 -0.71 -6.44 -1.84
C ASP A 128 -2.09 -5.85 -1.53
N ILE A 129 -3.11 -6.71 -1.58
CA ILE A 129 -4.44 -6.37 -1.10
C ILE A 129 -4.39 -6.39 0.43
N ALA A 130 -4.31 -5.20 1.01
CA ALA A 130 -4.49 -5.03 2.45
C ALA A 130 -5.98 -4.97 2.77
N TYR A 131 -6.48 -6.01 3.41
CA TYR A 131 -7.80 -5.94 4.03
C TYR A 131 -7.68 -5.24 5.38
N ALA A 132 -8.49 -4.20 5.61
CA ALA A 132 -8.56 -3.55 6.91
C ALA A 132 -9.22 -4.47 7.93
N SER A 133 -8.56 -4.68 9.07
CA SER A 133 -9.16 -5.34 10.23
C SER A 133 -9.76 -4.29 11.18
N TYR A 134 -11.00 -4.50 11.59
CA TYR A 134 -11.72 -3.64 12.52
C TYR A 134 -11.94 -4.39 13.84
N GLU A 135 -11.52 -3.76 14.93
CA GLU A 135 -11.81 -4.23 16.29
C GLU A 135 -12.66 -3.16 16.98
N VAL A 136 -13.94 -3.45 17.21
CA VAL A 136 -14.93 -2.50 17.71
C VAL A 136 -15.37 -2.89 19.12
N ALA A 137 -15.14 -2.01 20.09
CA ALA A 137 -15.60 -2.20 21.47
C ALA A 137 -16.92 -1.46 21.72
N LEU A 138 -17.95 -2.20 22.11
CA LEU A 138 -19.28 -1.69 22.40
C LEU A 138 -19.49 -1.60 23.90
N VAL A 139 -19.34 -0.40 24.45
CA VAL A 139 -19.61 -0.12 25.86
C VAL A 139 -21.05 0.38 25.98
N LEU A 140 -21.96 -0.46 26.49
CA LEU A 140 -23.40 -0.23 26.43
C LEU A 140 -24.00 0.03 27.81
N ASP A 141 -24.69 1.15 27.97
CA ASP A 141 -25.44 1.49 29.19
C ASP A 141 -26.68 0.58 29.32
N THR A 142 -26.77 -0.13 30.44
CA THR A 142 -27.89 -0.99 30.83
C THR A 142 -28.51 -0.57 32.17
N THR A 143 -28.32 0.68 32.59
CA THR A 143 -28.96 1.25 33.80
C THR A 143 -30.48 1.20 33.72
N GLY A 144 -31.17 1.33 34.86
CA GLY A 144 -32.63 1.33 34.90
C GLY A 144 -33.28 2.42 34.03
N SER A 145 -32.57 3.52 33.75
CA SER A 145 -33.06 4.58 32.84
C SER A 145 -33.19 4.14 31.37
N MET A 146 -32.51 3.05 31.02
CA MET A 146 -32.55 2.41 29.71
C MET A 146 -33.67 1.38 29.58
N GLU A 147 -34.32 1.00 30.69
CA GLU A 147 -35.34 -0.04 30.70
C GLU A 147 -36.49 0.25 29.72
N GLY A 148 -37.09 -0.82 29.19
CA GLY A 148 -38.19 -0.72 28.24
C GLY A 148 -37.73 -0.39 26.82
N GLY A 149 -38.24 0.71 26.27
CA GLY A 149 -38.09 1.05 24.84
C GLY A 149 -36.65 1.36 24.42
N LYS A 150 -35.88 2.08 25.25
CA LYS A 150 -34.51 2.51 24.93
C LYS A 150 -33.56 1.32 24.79
N LEU A 151 -33.60 0.37 25.73
CA LEU A 151 -32.78 -0.84 25.68
C LEU A 151 -33.14 -1.71 24.46
N ARG A 152 -34.43 -1.82 24.11
CA ARG A 152 -34.86 -2.54 22.91
C ARG A 152 -34.34 -1.88 21.63
N ALA A 153 -34.44 -0.55 21.54
CA ALA A 153 -33.94 0.21 20.40
C ALA A 153 -32.41 0.08 20.27
N MET A 154 -31.67 0.19 21.38
CA MET A 154 -30.21 0.03 21.40
C MET A 154 -29.81 -1.37 20.93
N LYS A 155 -30.46 -2.43 21.43
CA LYS A 155 -30.22 -3.81 20.95
C LYS A 155 -30.45 -3.91 19.45
N GLY A 156 -31.55 -3.38 18.95
CA GLY A 156 -31.86 -3.35 17.51
C GLY A 156 -30.81 -2.62 16.68
N ALA A 157 -30.37 -1.44 17.14
CA ALA A 157 -29.35 -0.65 16.46
C ALA A 157 -27.99 -1.36 16.43
N VAL A 158 -27.56 -1.93 17.55
CA VAL A 158 -26.29 -2.68 17.66
C VAL A 158 -26.33 -3.93 16.77
N THR A 159 -27.39 -4.73 16.83
CA THR A 159 -27.53 -5.90 15.95
C THR A 159 -27.61 -5.50 14.49
N GLY A 160 -28.28 -4.40 14.17
CA GLY A 160 -28.34 -3.84 12.82
C GLY A 160 -26.95 -3.43 12.30
N MET A 161 -26.17 -2.72 13.11
CA MET A 161 -24.80 -2.31 12.80
C MET A 161 -23.89 -3.53 12.60
N ILE A 162 -23.87 -4.48 13.54
CA ILE A 162 -23.08 -5.71 13.43
C ILE A 162 -23.40 -6.43 12.12
N ARG A 163 -24.69 -6.62 11.83
CA ARG A 163 -25.14 -7.27 10.59
C ARG A 163 -24.64 -6.52 9.35
N SER A 164 -24.82 -5.20 9.29
CA SER A 164 -24.39 -4.38 8.15
C SER A 164 -22.88 -4.46 7.93
N MET A 165 -22.07 -4.43 8.99
CA MET A 165 -20.62 -4.57 8.88
C MET A 165 -20.22 -5.98 8.43
N THR A 166 -20.80 -7.03 9.03
CA THR A 166 -20.51 -8.42 8.66
C THR A 166 -20.94 -8.75 7.22
N THR A 167 -21.98 -8.10 6.67
CA THR A 167 -22.34 -8.29 5.26
C THR A 167 -21.35 -7.67 4.27
N GLN A 168 -20.58 -6.67 4.70
CA GLN A 168 -19.56 -6.02 3.87
C GLN A 168 -18.19 -6.68 4.04
N ILE A 169 -17.92 -7.28 5.20
CA ILE A 169 -16.64 -7.90 5.54
C ILE A 169 -16.86 -9.41 5.73
N ASN A 170 -16.55 -10.18 4.70
CA ASN A 170 -16.80 -11.62 4.67
C ASN A 170 -15.81 -12.44 5.51
N ASN A 171 -14.67 -11.85 5.88
CA ASN A 171 -13.66 -12.52 6.70
C ASN A 171 -13.88 -12.21 8.19
N LYS A 172 -14.18 -13.26 8.98
CA LYS A 172 -14.42 -13.14 10.43
C LYS A 172 -13.20 -12.65 11.21
N ASP A 173 -11.99 -12.90 10.70
CA ASP A 173 -10.76 -12.48 11.38
C ASP A 173 -10.48 -10.97 11.21
N GLN A 174 -11.15 -10.34 10.23
CA GLN A 174 -11.03 -8.91 9.94
C GLN A 174 -12.09 -8.05 10.65
N LEU A 175 -13.05 -8.66 11.35
CA LEU A 175 -14.07 -7.91 12.06
C LEU A 175 -14.37 -8.57 13.40
N LYS A 176 -13.89 -7.94 14.48
CA LYS A 176 -14.13 -8.37 15.85
C LYS A 176 -14.94 -7.33 16.59
N PHE A 177 -15.86 -7.82 17.42
CA PHE A 177 -16.63 -7.00 18.33
C PHE A 177 -16.35 -7.45 19.76
N SER A 178 -16.13 -6.51 20.66
CA SER A 178 -16.25 -6.74 22.10
C SER A 178 -17.48 -6.03 22.64
N LEU A 179 -18.08 -6.59 23.69
CA LEU A 179 -19.29 -6.06 24.32
C LEU A 179 -19.04 -5.91 25.81
N VAL A 180 -19.27 -4.70 26.31
CA VAL A 180 -19.09 -4.32 27.71
C VAL A 180 -20.38 -3.66 28.20
N PRO A 181 -21.37 -4.44 28.68
CA PRO A 181 -22.57 -3.87 29.28
C PRO A 181 -22.23 -3.31 30.65
N PHE A 182 -22.68 -2.09 30.97
CA PHE A 182 -22.47 -1.46 32.27
C PHE A 182 -23.75 -0.88 32.86
N ALA A 183 -23.85 -0.92 34.18
CA ALA A 183 -24.77 -0.10 34.96
C ALA A 183 -23.98 0.61 36.06
N THR A 184 -24.17 0.25 37.33
CA THR A 184 -23.24 0.66 38.41
C THR A 184 -21.89 -0.06 38.29
N PHE A 185 -21.90 -1.28 37.76
CA PHE A 185 -20.70 -2.10 37.51
C PHE A 185 -20.75 -2.68 36.10
N VAL A 186 -19.59 -3.15 35.62
CA VAL A 186 -19.49 -3.92 34.38
C VAL A 186 -20.08 -5.31 34.62
N ASN A 187 -20.96 -5.74 33.71
CA ASN A 187 -21.49 -7.08 33.74
C ASN A 187 -20.45 -8.07 33.16
N VAL A 188 -19.85 -8.86 34.04
CA VAL A 188 -18.83 -9.87 33.71
C VAL A 188 -19.39 -11.29 33.56
N GLY A 189 -20.70 -11.47 33.63
CA GLY A 189 -21.35 -12.78 33.62
C GLY A 189 -21.56 -13.37 35.03
N PRO A 190 -22.64 -14.13 35.25
CA PRO A 190 -23.01 -14.67 36.57
C PRO A 190 -21.98 -15.66 37.14
N GLU A 191 -21.17 -16.29 36.30
CA GLU A 191 -20.10 -17.22 36.66
C GLU A 191 -18.83 -16.52 37.17
N HIS A 192 -18.65 -15.23 36.85
CA HIS A 192 -17.46 -14.47 37.19
C HIS A 192 -17.70 -13.41 38.28
N GLY A 193 -18.96 -13.01 38.50
CA GLY A 193 -19.34 -12.06 39.54
C GLY A 193 -19.25 -12.61 40.97
N PRO A 194 -19.14 -11.73 41.99
CA PRO A 194 -19.19 -12.12 43.39
C PRO A 194 -20.60 -12.54 43.79
N LYS A 195 -20.72 -13.43 44.79
CA LYS A 195 -22.01 -13.79 45.40
C LYS A 195 -22.29 -12.90 46.61
N PHE A 196 -23.56 -12.56 46.82
CA PHE A 196 -24.02 -11.76 47.95
C PHE A 196 -24.89 -12.60 48.89
N ASP A 197 -24.76 -12.37 50.19
CA ASP A 197 -25.62 -13.00 51.19
C ASP A 197 -27.00 -12.33 51.27
N LYS A 198 -27.89 -12.88 52.11
CA LYS A 198 -29.25 -12.37 52.35
C LYS A 198 -29.30 -10.93 52.89
N HIS A 199 -28.17 -10.36 53.30
CA HIS A 199 -28.03 -8.99 53.80
C HIS A 199 -27.31 -8.08 52.79
N GLY A 200 -27.06 -8.56 51.57
CA GLY A 200 -26.38 -7.81 50.51
C GLY A 200 -24.86 -7.68 50.72
N LYS A 201 -24.26 -8.44 51.64
CA LYS A 201 -22.81 -8.43 51.85
C LYS A 201 -22.14 -9.45 50.93
N GLN A 202 -21.03 -9.06 50.31
CA GLN A 202 -20.23 -9.95 49.47
C GLN A 202 -19.69 -11.13 50.30
N ILE A 203 -19.87 -12.35 49.76
CA ILE A 203 -19.28 -13.57 50.30
C ILE A 203 -17.81 -13.62 49.89
N LYS A 204 -16.90 -13.59 50.86
CA LYS A 204 -15.45 -13.64 50.63
C LYS A 204 -15.04 -14.93 49.90
N GLY A 205 -14.09 -14.83 48.98
CA GLY A 205 -13.60 -15.95 48.17
C GLY A 205 -14.53 -16.35 47.02
N THR A 206 -15.52 -15.52 46.67
CA THR A 206 -16.38 -15.71 45.49
C THR A 206 -16.10 -14.65 44.43
N GLY A 207 -16.32 -15.01 43.16
CA GLY A 207 -15.96 -14.19 42.00
C GLY A 207 -14.63 -14.63 41.38
N ALA A 208 -14.35 -14.14 40.17
CA ALA A 208 -13.15 -14.53 39.43
C ALA A 208 -11.87 -13.91 40.05
N ALA A 209 -10.77 -14.67 40.08
CA ALA A 209 -9.51 -14.23 40.68
C ALA A 209 -8.87 -13.00 39.99
N TRP A 210 -9.22 -12.74 38.74
CA TRP A 210 -8.77 -11.57 37.97
C TRP A 210 -9.65 -10.33 38.17
N LEU A 211 -10.79 -10.46 38.86
CA LEU A 211 -11.72 -9.36 39.08
C LEU A 211 -11.36 -8.64 40.39
N ASP A 212 -11.10 -7.34 40.30
CA ASP A 212 -10.88 -6.52 41.50
C ASP A 212 -12.22 -6.24 42.19
N LEU A 213 -12.54 -7.09 43.16
CA LEU A 213 -13.78 -7.05 43.93
C LEU A 213 -13.68 -6.14 45.16
N GLU A 214 -12.46 -5.83 45.58
CA GLU A 214 -12.19 -5.06 46.79
C GLU A 214 -11.82 -3.60 46.46
N GLY A 215 -11.81 -3.24 45.17
CA GLY A 215 -11.43 -1.91 44.71
C GLY A 215 -9.98 -1.57 45.04
N MET A 216 -9.11 -2.60 45.06
CA MET A 216 -7.68 -2.47 45.34
C MET A 216 -6.89 -1.90 44.16
N SER A 217 -7.53 -1.70 43.01
CA SER A 217 -6.94 -1.03 41.87
C SER A 217 -6.44 0.35 42.29
N PRO A 218 -5.14 0.64 42.11
CA PRO A 218 -4.59 1.97 42.40
C PRO A 218 -5.05 3.03 41.40
N VAL A 219 -5.84 2.64 40.38
CA VAL A 219 -6.40 3.52 39.35
C VAL A 219 -7.81 3.96 39.78
N PRO A 220 -8.03 5.25 40.09
CA PRO A 220 -9.34 5.76 40.48
C PRO A 220 -10.36 5.57 39.34
N GLN A 221 -11.59 5.15 39.65
CA GLN A 221 -12.66 4.97 38.66
C GLN A 221 -13.08 6.28 37.95
N THR A 222 -12.63 7.44 38.43
CA THR A 222 -13.11 8.78 38.00
C THR A 222 -12.08 9.64 37.26
N GLU A 223 -10.89 9.15 36.94
CA GLU A 223 -9.84 9.97 36.31
C GLU A 223 -9.76 9.70 34.80
N LEU A 224 -10.71 10.21 34.02
CA LEU A 224 -10.41 10.61 32.65
C LEU A 224 -9.93 12.06 32.72
N SER A 225 -8.66 12.30 32.37
CA SER A 225 -8.06 13.63 32.38
C SER A 225 -8.94 14.67 31.66
N PRO A 226 -9.07 15.89 32.18
CA PRO A 226 -9.75 16.97 31.45
C PRO A 226 -9.11 17.18 30.08
N GLY A 227 -9.90 17.13 29.01
CA GLY A 227 -9.45 17.44 27.64
C GLY A 227 -9.26 16.26 26.68
N VAL A 228 -9.60 15.02 27.07
CA VAL A 228 -9.72 13.93 26.09
C VAL A 228 -10.98 14.15 25.24
N SER A 229 -10.82 14.11 23.90
CA SER A 229 -11.96 14.22 22.98
C SER A 229 -12.96 13.12 23.29
N ARG A 230 -14.18 13.54 23.59
CA ARG A 230 -15.36 12.68 23.57
C ARG A 230 -15.66 12.27 22.12
#